data_AF-A0A505HN92-F1
#
_entry.id   AF-A0A505HN92-F1
#
_cell.length_a   1.000
_cell.length_b   1.000
_cell.length_c   1.000
_cell.angle_alpha   90.00
_cell.angle_beta   90.00
_cell.angle_gamma   90.00
#
_symmetry.space_group_name_H-M   'P 1'
#
loop_
_entity.id
_entity.type
_entity.pdbx_description
1 polymer ?
#
loop_
_entity_poly.entity_id
_entity_poly.type
_entity_poly.pdbx_seq_one_letter_code
_entity_poly.pdbx_strand_id
1 'polypeptide(L)'
;MTAELRAPMTEELVWANVMRPRIPLVYLDLNTIIYIARALGGDTKVPESYVDLYKAALRAKLEQRAMFPLSGEHLWEISKITNPKQRGDLADILETLSDYNYLLGRTVIAELEFEAGMAQIMGEDISAKSVLLVRPTFGQAFGWVGGMKIRNGAGGDGSEAVRAEMSDADFDKLMARMNYEMERRMLRGPSDEDLEVLRADPNFQPEVALEGQKQRVEWELDTERVLNEHPKWRRGRLRDLIGAREIVHEWMDMYTRMRIDRRKGGMPDFEPADDELRSFMGSMPHTQVAISVKTRYHKNPLHKWTVNDIVDIDAISVAYAYCEAVFPDKAVRAALQSSKELRTIGTFVPRRPEELTDWLDSLPTVVAPHLLVPHPIPRPARVDTARRPSHLLSQPNAARDGRAG
;
A
#
# COMPACT_ATOMS: atom_id res chain seq x y z
N MET A 1 -3.84 -20.16 -35.86
CA MET A 1 -2.83 -19.73 -34.87
C MET A 1 -3.55 -18.97 -33.77
N THR A 2 -3.88 -19.65 -32.69
CA THR A 2 -4.39 -18.99 -31.47
C THR A 2 -3.19 -18.56 -30.67
N ALA A 3 -2.84 -17.27 -30.72
CA ALA A 3 -1.86 -16.70 -29.80
C ALA A 3 -2.40 -16.94 -28.38
N GLU A 4 -1.77 -17.86 -27.65
CA GLU A 4 -2.03 -18.05 -26.23
C GLU A 4 -1.54 -16.79 -25.51
N LEU A 5 -2.43 -15.81 -25.39
CA LEU A 5 -2.28 -14.69 -24.45
C LEU A 5 -2.30 -15.27 -23.03
N ARG A 6 -1.18 -15.87 -22.61
CA ARG A 6 -0.89 -16.04 -21.19
C ARG A 6 -0.39 -14.68 -20.75
N ALA A 7 -1.04 -14.06 -19.77
CA ALA A 7 -0.48 -12.93 -19.03
C ALA A 7 0.11 -13.49 -17.72
N PRO A 8 1.22 -14.25 -17.75
CA PRO A 8 1.92 -14.55 -16.52
C PRO A 8 2.47 -13.23 -15.99
N MET A 9 2.37 -13.04 -14.68
CA MET A 9 3.35 -12.22 -14.00
C MET A 9 4.73 -12.76 -14.39
N THR A 10 5.59 -11.90 -14.93
CA THR A 10 6.93 -12.31 -15.35
C THR A 10 7.72 -12.78 -14.12
N GLU A 11 8.69 -13.68 -14.33
CA GLU A 11 9.58 -14.09 -13.23
C GLU A 11 10.44 -12.92 -12.73
N GLU A 12 10.77 -11.99 -13.64
CA GLU A 12 11.51 -10.77 -13.37
C GLU A 12 10.55 -9.58 -13.27
N LEU A 13 10.55 -8.90 -12.12
CA LEU A 13 9.72 -7.74 -11.86
C LEU A 13 10.50 -6.45 -12.12
N VAL A 14 9.78 -5.46 -12.66
CA VAL A 14 10.31 -4.12 -12.91
C VAL A 14 9.73 -3.18 -11.88
N TRP A 15 10.58 -2.82 -10.92
CA TRP A 15 10.20 -2.00 -9.78
C TRP A 15 10.22 -0.52 -10.13
N ALA A 16 9.34 0.26 -9.50
CA ALA A 16 9.44 1.71 -9.53
C ALA A 16 10.83 2.15 -9.08
N ASN A 17 11.39 3.13 -9.78
CA ASN A 17 12.67 3.72 -9.42
C ASN A 17 12.53 4.62 -8.19
N VAL A 18 12.54 4.00 -7.00
CA VAL A 18 12.31 4.68 -5.73
C VAL A 18 13.41 4.38 -4.72
N MET A 19 13.67 5.37 -3.88
CA MET A 19 14.49 5.26 -2.68
C MET A 19 13.60 5.06 -1.46
N ARG A 20 14.03 4.22 -0.53
CA ARG A 20 13.30 3.93 0.71
C ARG A 20 14.26 3.83 1.89
N PRO A 21 13.78 4.01 3.13
CA PRO A 21 14.61 3.71 4.28
C PRO A 21 14.94 2.21 4.34
N ARG A 22 16.10 1.88 4.94
CA ARG A 22 16.53 0.48 5.18
C ARG A 22 15.65 -0.25 6.18
N ILE A 23 14.98 0.50 7.05
CA ILE A 23 14.06 -0.06 8.03
C ILE A 23 12.91 -0.80 7.31
N PRO A 24 12.49 -1.98 7.81
CA PRO A 24 11.31 -2.66 7.33
C PRO A 24 10.07 -1.76 7.35
N LEU A 25 9.32 -1.76 6.25
CA LEU A 25 8.02 -1.09 6.15
C LEU A 25 6.92 -2.10 6.47
N VAL A 26 5.97 -1.70 7.33
CA VAL A 26 4.86 -2.53 7.80
C VAL A 26 3.56 -1.79 7.59
N TYR A 27 2.75 -2.24 6.65
CA TYR A 27 1.44 -1.64 6.40
C TYR A 27 0.37 -2.29 7.28
N LEU A 28 -0.35 -1.47 8.03
CA LEU A 28 -1.51 -1.89 8.82
C LEU A 28 -2.76 -1.36 8.14
N ASP A 29 -3.69 -2.24 7.81
CA ASP A 29 -4.99 -1.85 7.29
C ASP A 29 -5.82 -1.08 8.33
N LEU A 30 -6.73 -0.20 7.92
CA LEU A 30 -7.54 0.58 8.86
C LEU A 30 -8.38 -0.30 9.78
N ASN A 31 -8.86 -1.46 9.30
CA ASN A 31 -9.59 -2.40 10.14
C ASN A 31 -8.72 -2.89 11.32
N THR A 32 -7.42 -3.10 11.11
CA THR A 32 -6.46 -3.43 12.18
C THR A 32 -6.38 -2.30 13.20
N ILE A 33 -6.32 -1.04 12.73
CA ILE A 33 -6.28 0.14 13.60
C ILE A 33 -7.59 0.27 14.40
N ILE A 34 -8.74 -0.03 13.80
CA ILE A 34 -10.04 -0.07 14.48
C ILE A 34 -10.05 -1.12 15.58
N TYR A 35 -9.53 -2.32 15.34
CA TYR A 35 -9.43 -3.35 16.38
C TYR A 35 -8.48 -2.94 17.50
N ILE A 36 -7.35 -2.31 17.19
CA ILE A 36 -6.44 -1.75 18.21
C ILE A 36 -7.16 -0.71 19.06
N ALA A 37 -7.83 0.27 18.44
CA ALA A 37 -8.54 1.34 19.15
C ALA A 37 -9.61 0.79 20.09
N ARG A 38 -10.42 -0.16 19.61
CA ARG A 38 -11.45 -0.83 20.41
C ARG A 38 -10.86 -1.61 21.58
N ALA A 39 -9.77 -2.34 21.34
CA ALA A 39 -9.09 -3.11 22.39
C ALA A 39 -8.50 -2.20 23.47
N LEU A 40 -7.83 -1.10 23.08
CA LEU A 40 -7.31 -0.09 24.02
C LEU A 40 -8.43 0.62 24.79
N GLY A 41 -9.59 0.80 24.16
CA GLY A 41 -10.80 1.32 24.79
C GLY A 41 -11.52 0.35 25.73
N GLY A 42 -11.01 -0.88 25.91
CA GLY A 42 -11.57 -1.88 26.83
C GLY A 42 -12.72 -2.71 26.25
N ASP A 43 -12.89 -2.77 24.92
CA ASP A 43 -13.91 -3.61 24.30
C ASP A 43 -13.58 -5.10 24.43
N THR A 44 -14.24 -5.77 25.37
CA THR A 44 -14.08 -7.21 25.67
C THR A 44 -14.43 -8.15 24.51
N LYS A 45 -15.04 -7.66 23.43
CA LYS A 45 -15.32 -8.46 22.22
C LYS A 45 -14.13 -8.56 21.28
N VAL A 46 -13.13 -7.69 21.45
CA VAL A 46 -11.91 -7.69 20.64
C VAL A 46 -10.82 -8.47 21.39
N PRO A 47 -10.10 -9.40 20.72
CA PRO A 47 -9.00 -10.12 21.35
C PRO A 47 -7.92 -9.20 21.92
N GLU A 48 -7.43 -9.51 23.13
CA GLU A 48 -6.35 -8.77 23.80
C GLU A 48 -5.06 -8.75 22.99
N SER A 49 -4.87 -9.71 22.08
CA SER A 49 -3.74 -9.77 21.14
C SER A 49 -3.59 -8.51 20.27
N TYR A 50 -4.65 -7.70 20.09
CA TYR A 50 -4.53 -6.41 19.40
C TYR A 50 -3.86 -5.34 20.27
N VAL A 51 -4.00 -5.40 21.59
CA VAL A 51 -3.23 -4.57 22.53
C VAL A 51 -1.75 -4.96 22.47
N ASP A 52 -1.46 -6.26 22.43
CA ASP A 52 -0.08 -6.75 22.32
C ASP A 52 0.56 -6.37 21.00
N LEU A 53 -0.19 -6.47 19.89
CA LEU A 53 0.25 -5.99 18.58
C LEU A 53 0.58 -4.50 18.62
N TYR A 54 -0.27 -3.66 19.22
CA TYR A 54 0.00 -2.24 19.35
C TYR A 54 1.27 -1.95 20.16
N LYS A 55 1.46 -2.63 21.29
CA LYS A 55 2.68 -2.50 22.11
C LYS A 55 3.94 -2.92 21.34
N ALA A 56 3.88 -4.02 20.60
CA ALA A 56 5.00 -4.49 19.79
C ALA A 56 5.31 -3.55 18.62
N ALA A 57 4.27 -3.01 17.96
CA ALA A 57 4.43 -2.01 16.91
C ALA A 57 5.08 -0.73 17.44
N LEU A 58 4.61 -0.21 18.59
CA LEU A 58 5.19 0.96 19.23
C LEU A 58 6.65 0.72 19.64
N ARG A 59 6.96 -0.43 20.22
CA ARG A 59 8.33 -0.82 20.58
C ARG A 59 9.22 -0.90 19.33
N ALA A 60 8.79 -1.59 18.28
CA ALA A 60 9.53 -1.71 17.03
C ALA A 60 9.77 -0.34 16.35
N LYS A 61 8.80 0.58 16.44
CA LYS A 61 8.97 1.97 16.01
C LYS A 61 10.05 2.69 16.82
N LEU A 62 9.90 2.72 18.15
CA LEU A 62 10.80 3.46 19.05
C LEU A 62 12.24 2.95 18.97
N GLU A 63 12.42 1.64 18.77
CA GLU A 63 13.73 1.00 18.59
C GLU A 63 14.24 1.06 17.13
N GLN A 64 13.52 1.74 16.23
CA GLN A 64 13.84 1.89 14.81
C GLN A 64 14.08 0.54 14.09
N ARG A 65 13.25 -0.44 14.42
CA ARG A 65 13.22 -1.79 13.82
C ARG A 65 12.13 -1.94 12.77
N ALA A 66 11.07 -1.13 12.82
CA ALA A 66 10.02 -1.06 11.79
C ALA A 66 9.49 0.38 11.65
N MET A 67 8.97 0.70 10.46
CA MET A 67 8.20 1.91 10.17
C MET A 67 6.80 1.52 9.65
N PHE A 68 5.79 2.28 10.07
CA PHE A 68 4.38 2.00 9.77
C PHE A 68 3.78 3.11 8.90
N PRO A 69 4.00 3.09 7.57
CA PRO A 69 3.55 4.19 6.72
C PRO A 69 2.03 4.17 6.53
N LEU A 70 1.46 5.36 6.37
CA LEU A 70 0.10 5.59 5.93
C LEU A 70 -0.01 5.52 4.41
N SER A 71 -1.23 5.61 3.90
CA SER A 71 -1.52 5.81 2.48
C SER A 71 -2.71 6.75 2.30
N GLY A 72 -3.02 7.15 1.06
CA GLY A 72 -4.17 8.01 0.78
C GLY A 72 -5.50 7.37 1.16
N GLU A 73 -5.55 6.04 1.09
CA GLU A 73 -6.71 5.24 1.44
C GLU A 73 -7.05 5.33 2.93
N HIS A 74 -6.05 5.44 3.82
CA HIS A 74 -6.31 5.71 5.24
C HIS A 74 -7.09 7.02 5.43
N LEU A 75 -6.66 8.09 4.77
CA LEU A 75 -7.32 9.40 4.86
C LEU A 75 -8.75 9.31 4.34
N TRP A 76 -8.92 8.63 3.22
CA TRP A 76 -10.22 8.41 2.60
C TRP A 76 -11.18 7.68 3.53
N GLU A 77 -10.76 6.56 4.10
CA GLU A 77 -11.63 5.75 4.95
C GLU A 77 -11.96 6.44 6.27
N ILE A 78 -10.99 7.14 6.87
CA ILE A 78 -11.20 7.90 8.10
C ILE A 78 -12.18 9.06 7.85
N SER A 79 -12.13 9.69 6.67
CA SER A 79 -13.08 10.74 6.29
C SER A 79 -14.54 10.27 6.23
N LYS A 80 -14.78 8.96 6.04
CA LYS A 80 -16.12 8.37 6.06
C LYS A 80 -16.66 8.13 7.47
N ILE A 81 -15.82 8.19 8.50
CA ILE A 81 -16.22 7.99 9.89
C ILE A 81 -16.93 9.25 10.39
N THR A 82 -18.24 9.14 10.58
CA THR A 82 -19.08 10.28 10.99
C THR A 82 -18.83 10.68 12.45
N ASN A 83 -18.58 9.73 13.35
CA ASN A 83 -18.36 10.00 14.77
C ASN A 83 -16.98 10.66 15.00
N PRO A 84 -16.91 11.94 15.45
CA PRO A 84 -15.65 12.65 15.63
C PRO A 84 -14.74 12.03 16.69
N LYS A 85 -15.32 11.46 17.77
CA LYS A 85 -14.54 10.79 18.81
C LYS A 85 -13.85 9.54 18.26
N GLN A 86 -14.61 8.68 17.58
CA GLN A 86 -14.05 7.49 16.94
C GLN A 86 -12.95 7.87 15.94
N ARG A 87 -13.19 8.92 15.14
CA ARG A 87 -12.21 9.43 14.18
C ARG A 87 -10.94 9.93 14.87
N GLY A 88 -11.07 10.67 15.97
CA GLY A 88 -9.95 11.12 16.80
C GLY A 88 -9.15 9.99 17.42
N ASP A 89 -9.81 8.98 17.99
CA ASP A 89 -9.15 7.81 18.60
C ASP A 89 -8.29 7.04 17.57
N LEU A 90 -8.78 6.91 16.33
CA LEU A 90 -8.02 6.27 15.24
C LEU A 90 -6.86 7.15 14.77
N ALA A 91 -7.10 8.45 14.61
CA ALA A 91 -6.07 9.39 14.20
C ALA A 91 -4.90 9.41 15.19
N ASP A 92 -5.16 9.32 16.50
CA ASP A 92 -4.11 9.30 17.53
C ASP A 92 -3.21 8.05 17.43
N ILE A 93 -3.78 6.89 17.10
CA ILE A 93 -3.01 5.65 16.89
C ILE A 93 -2.14 5.76 15.63
N LEU A 94 -2.74 6.23 14.53
CA LEU A 94 -2.05 6.41 13.26
C LEU A 94 -0.93 7.44 13.35
N GLU A 95 -1.17 8.59 13.99
CA GLU A 95 -0.18 9.60 14.36
C GLU A 95 0.96 8.94 15.16
N THR A 96 0.61 8.21 16.22
CA THR A 96 1.56 7.54 17.12
C THR A 96 2.42 6.48 16.43
N LEU A 97 1.93 5.79 15.39
CA LEU A 97 2.70 4.75 14.71
C LEU A 97 3.44 5.24 13.46
N SER A 98 2.89 6.21 12.73
CA SER A 98 3.40 6.57 11.40
C SER A 98 4.33 7.78 11.36
N ASP A 99 4.26 8.67 12.36
CA ASP A 99 4.87 10.02 12.27
C ASP A 99 4.48 10.76 10.97
N TYR A 100 3.27 10.52 10.46
CA TYR A 100 2.76 11.08 9.21
C TYR A 100 3.64 10.80 7.98
N ASN A 101 4.29 9.64 7.98
CA ASN A 101 4.96 9.12 6.80
C ASN A 101 3.95 8.39 5.91
N TYR A 102 3.85 8.77 4.64
CA TYR A 102 2.93 8.17 3.69
C TYR A 102 3.69 7.45 2.58
N LEU A 103 3.18 6.29 2.16
CA LEU A 103 3.54 5.66 0.90
C LEU A 103 3.12 6.58 -0.26
N LEU A 104 3.89 6.53 -1.34
CA LEU A 104 3.44 7.06 -2.64
C LEU A 104 2.11 6.42 -3.05
N GLY A 105 1.22 7.26 -3.60
CA GLY A 105 -0.06 6.80 -4.11
C GLY A 105 0.08 5.87 -5.31
N ARG A 106 -0.94 5.04 -5.52
CA ARG A 106 -1.03 4.04 -6.60
C ARG A 106 -0.68 4.62 -7.97
N THR A 107 -1.26 5.77 -8.34
CA THR A 107 -1.04 6.39 -9.65
C THR A 107 0.42 6.81 -9.87
N VAL A 108 1.10 7.31 -8.83
CA VAL A 108 2.50 7.72 -8.93
C VAL A 108 3.41 6.49 -9.00
N ILE A 109 3.13 5.45 -8.21
CA ILE A 109 3.85 4.18 -8.31
C ILE A 109 3.69 3.57 -9.71
N ALA A 110 2.49 3.59 -10.28
CA ALA A 110 2.25 3.13 -11.65
C ALA A 110 3.10 3.90 -12.66
N GLU A 111 3.10 5.23 -12.58
CA GLU A 111 3.92 6.08 -13.46
C GLU A 111 5.41 5.74 -13.37
N LEU A 112 5.94 5.55 -12.16
CA LEU A 112 7.34 5.18 -11.95
C LEU A 112 7.67 3.77 -12.42
N GLU A 113 6.74 2.82 -12.29
CA GLU A 113 6.89 1.46 -12.86
C GLU A 113 6.86 1.50 -14.39
N PHE A 114 6.02 2.37 -14.98
CA PHE A 114 6.05 2.64 -16.42
C PHE A 114 7.37 3.24 -16.87
N GLU A 115 7.89 4.24 -16.17
CA GLU A 115 9.18 4.86 -16.48
C GLU A 115 10.31 3.82 -16.41
N ALA A 116 10.32 2.98 -15.37
CA ALA A 116 11.30 1.92 -15.20
C ALA A 116 11.21 0.86 -16.32
N GLY A 117 10.01 0.43 -16.69
CA GLY A 117 9.82 -0.55 -17.76
C GLY A 117 10.15 -0.02 -19.14
N MET A 118 9.75 1.22 -19.45
CA MET A 118 10.16 1.89 -20.69
C MET A 118 11.68 2.02 -20.75
N ALA A 119 12.31 2.47 -19.67
CA ALA A 119 13.76 2.62 -19.59
C ALA A 119 14.49 1.27 -19.79
N GLN A 120 14.00 0.19 -19.17
CA GLN A 120 14.57 -1.14 -19.35
C GLN A 120 14.51 -1.62 -20.81
N ILE A 121 13.37 -1.46 -21.48
CA ILE A 121 13.23 -1.84 -22.89
C ILE A 121 14.12 -0.98 -23.80
N MET A 122 14.21 0.31 -23.52
CA MET A 122 14.97 1.27 -24.34
C MET A 122 16.46 1.33 -24.00
N GLY A 123 16.90 0.65 -22.94
CA GLY A 123 18.28 0.70 -22.44
C GLY A 123 18.68 2.05 -21.84
N GLU A 124 17.74 2.75 -21.21
CA GLU A 124 17.95 4.08 -20.62
C GLU A 124 18.34 3.98 -19.13
N ASP A 125 19.26 4.85 -18.69
CA ASP A 125 19.58 5.01 -17.27
C ASP A 125 18.68 6.05 -16.62
N ILE A 126 17.91 5.63 -15.62
CA ILE A 126 17.01 6.48 -14.84
C ILE A 126 17.44 6.65 -13.39
N SER A 127 18.61 6.13 -12.98
CA SER A 127 19.07 6.13 -11.58
C SER A 127 19.03 7.51 -10.92
N ALA A 128 19.33 8.58 -11.66
CA ALA A 128 19.29 9.97 -11.21
C ALA A 128 17.87 10.52 -10.94
N LYS A 129 16.81 9.83 -11.37
CA LYS A 129 15.40 10.26 -11.23
C LYS A 129 14.67 9.60 -10.06
N SER A 130 15.40 8.95 -9.15
CA SER A 130 14.78 8.21 -8.05
C SER A 130 14.00 9.13 -7.11
N VAL A 131 12.77 8.76 -6.76
CA VAL A 131 11.94 9.50 -5.80
C VAL A 131 11.82 8.75 -4.47
N LEU A 132 11.49 9.45 -3.39
CA LEU A 132 11.30 8.80 -2.09
C LEU A 132 9.95 8.04 -2.07
N LEU A 133 10.01 6.73 -1.78
CA LEU A 133 8.84 5.86 -1.62
C LEU A 133 7.96 6.31 -0.45
N VAL A 134 8.60 6.74 0.64
CA VAL A 134 7.95 7.18 1.88
C VAL A 134 8.39 8.59 2.18
N ARG A 135 7.44 9.50 2.43
CA ARG A 135 7.74 10.89 2.83
C ARG A 135 6.77 11.39 3.88
N PRO A 136 7.20 12.38 4.69
CA PRO A 136 6.27 13.15 5.47
C PRO A 136 5.35 13.93 4.53
N THR A 137 4.11 14.11 4.99
CA THR A 137 2.97 14.84 4.39
C THR A 137 1.97 14.04 3.59
N PHE A 138 0.68 14.27 3.85
CA PHE A 138 -0.43 13.59 3.16
C PHE A 138 -0.43 13.86 1.65
N GLY A 139 0.09 15.03 1.24
CA GLY A 139 0.21 15.41 -0.17
C GLY A 139 0.97 14.36 -1.00
N GLN A 140 1.94 13.68 -0.39
CA GLN A 140 2.69 12.58 -1.02
C GLN A 140 1.78 11.46 -1.56
N ALA A 141 0.73 11.10 -0.82
CA ALA A 141 -0.22 10.07 -1.24
C ALA A 141 -1.00 10.47 -2.50
N PHE A 142 -1.08 11.78 -2.79
CA PHE A 142 -1.76 12.36 -3.95
C PHE A 142 -0.77 12.89 -5.01
N GLY A 143 0.52 12.58 -4.88
CA GLY A 143 1.57 13.04 -5.81
C GLY A 143 1.95 14.52 -5.67
N TRP A 144 1.50 15.19 -4.60
CA TRP A 144 1.86 16.58 -4.34
C TRP A 144 3.22 16.67 -3.66
N VAL A 145 4.08 17.56 -4.18
CA VAL A 145 5.40 17.82 -3.61
C VAL A 145 5.40 19.15 -2.88
N GLY A 146 5.68 19.11 -1.57
CA GLY A 146 5.83 20.30 -0.73
C GLY A 146 5.06 20.19 0.58
N GLY A 147 5.16 21.24 1.39
CA GLY A 147 4.40 21.41 2.62
C GLY A 147 3.62 22.72 2.62
N MET A 148 3.20 23.15 3.80
CA MET A 148 2.55 24.44 4.02
C MET A 148 3.41 25.58 3.43
N LYS A 149 2.76 26.56 2.81
CA LYS A 149 3.39 27.78 2.30
C LYS A 149 2.87 28.98 3.07
N ILE A 150 3.75 29.87 3.50
CA ILE A 150 3.36 31.14 4.10
C ILE A 150 2.98 32.08 2.96
N ARG A 151 1.78 32.66 3.01
CA ARG A 151 1.33 33.68 2.07
C ARG A 151 1.19 35.02 2.76
N ASN A 152 1.61 36.08 2.08
CA ASN A 152 1.38 37.46 2.52
C ASN A 152 -0.08 37.89 2.24
N GLY A 153 -0.46 39.09 2.70
CA GLY A 153 -1.83 39.62 2.52
C GLY A 153 -2.26 39.83 1.06
N ALA A 154 -1.31 39.85 0.11
CA ALA A 154 -1.57 39.89 -1.32
C ALA A 154 -1.60 38.50 -1.98
N GLY A 155 -1.46 37.42 -1.21
CA GLY A 155 -1.46 36.03 -1.68
C GLY A 155 -0.13 35.54 -2.27
N GLY A 156 0.92 36.37 -2.28
CA GLY A 156 2.28 36.00 -2.67
C GLY A 156 3.04 35.26 -1.56
N ASP A 157 4.22 34.71 -1.86
CA ASP A 157 5.06 34.04 -0.85
C ASP A 157 5.51 35.03 0.23
N GLY A 158 5.20 34.72 1.49
CA GLY A 158 5.56 35.52 2.66
C GLY A 158 6.71 34.92 3.48
N SER A 159 7.31 33.82 3.02
CA SER A 159 8.28 33.04 3.80
C SER A 159 9.53 33.85 4.15
N GLU A 160 10.06 34.64 3.22
CA GLU A 160 11.26 35.47 3.45
C GLU A 160 11.02 36.56 4.51
N ALA A 161 9.84 37.18 4.53
CA ALA A 161 9.50 38.21 5.51
C ALA A 161 9.44 37.63 6.92
N VAL A 162 8.81 36.46 7.09
CA VAL A 162 8.79 35.76 8.37
C VAL A 162 10.18 35.27 8.77
N ARG A 163 10.96 34.78 7.80
CA ARG A 163 12.34 34.34 8.03
C ARG A 163 13.25 35.48 8.46
N ALA A 164 12.99 36.71 8.03
CA ALA A 164 13.77 37.89 8.45
C ALA A 164 13.54 38.30 9.92
N GLU A 165 12.44 37.87 10.53
CA GLU A 165 12.07 38.22 11.91
C GLU A 165 12.56 37.19 12.96
N MET A 166 13.13 36.06 12.53
CA MET A 166 13.58 34.99 13.42
C MET A 166 14.85 34.31 12.91
N SER A 167 15.44 33.43 13.73
CA SER A 167 16.56 32.61 13.28
C SER A 167 16.09 31.53 12.28
N ASP A 168 16.98 31.07 11.41
CA ASP A 168 16.69 29.95 10.51
C ASP A 168 16.19 28.71 11.27
N ALA A 169 16.80 28.42 12.42
CA ALA A 169 16.41 27.28 13.25
C ALA A 169 14.99 27.43 13.83
N ASP A 170 14.57 28.65 14.16
CA ASP A 170 13.23 28.90 14.67
C ASP A 170 12.19 28.90 13.54
N PHE A 171 12.57 29.38 12.36
CA PHE A 171 11.76 29.26 11.15
C PHE A 171 11.52 27.80 10.77
N ASP A 172 12.56 26.96 10.78
CA ASP A 172 12.45 25.54 10.48
C ASP A 172 11.55 24.82 11.50
N LYS A 173 11.67 25.14 12.79
CA LYS A 173 10.77 24.63 13.84
C LYS A 173 9.33 25.09 13.63
N LEU A 174 9.11 26.34 13.24
CA LEU A 174 7.78 26.88 12.94
C LEU A 174 7.14 26.11 11.78
N MET A 175 7.87 25.94 10.68
CA MET A 175 7.40 25.21 9.50
C MET A 175 7.13 23.73 9.83
N ALA A 176 8.01 23.09 10.60
CA ALA A 176 7.80 21.72 11.06
C ALA A 176 6.52 21.60 11.90
N ARG A 177 6.29 22.52 12.85
CA ARG A 177 5.06 22.55 13.66
C ARG A 177 3.82 22.80 12.80
N MET A 178 3.86 23.73 11.85
CA MET A 178 2.74 24.01 10.96
C MET A 178 2.37 22.80 10.10
N ASN A 179 3.36 22.12 9.52
CA ASN A 179 3.13 20.89 8.78
C ASN A 179 2.54 19.81 9.69
N TYR A 180 3.09 19.60 10.88
CA TYR A 180 2.57 18.62 11.84
C TYR A 180 1.10 18.87 12.20
N GLU A 181 0.73 20.11 12.53
CA GLU A 181 -0.65 20.48 12.85
C GLU A 181 -1.59 20.31 11.65
N MET A 182 -1.10 20.59 10.43
CA MET A 182 -1.87 20.36 9.21
C MET A 182 -2.13 18.87 8.98
N GLU A 183 -1.10 18.02 9.14
CA GLU A 183 -1.24 16.57 9.04
C GLU A 183 -2.25 16.03 10.04
N ARG A 184 -2.14 16.49 11.30
CA ARG A 184 -3.05 16.09 12.38
C ARG A 184 -4.50 16.45 12.09
N ARG A 185 -4.73 17.67 11.58
CA ARG A 185 -6.06 18.14 11.19
C ARG A 185 -6.60 17.39 9.99
N MET A 186 -5.75 17.11 9.00
CA MET A 186 -6.15 16.34 7.82
C MET A 186 -6.61 14.94 8.20
N LEU A 187 -5.83 14.26 9.05
CA LEU A 187 -6.15 12.90 9.50
C LEU A 187 -7.38 12.86 10.40
N ARG A 188 -7.53 13.81 11.32
CA ARG A 188 -8.72 13.91 12.18
C ARG A 188 -9.96 14.39 11.44
N GLY A 189 -9.83 15.00 10.27
CA GLY A 189 -10.91 15.65 9.56
C GLY A 189 -11.48 16.87 10.30
N PRO A 190 -12.41 17.61 9.67
CA PRO A 190 -13.07 18.76 10.28
C PRO A 190 -13.93 18.36 11.48
N SER A 191 -14.14 19.30 12.41
CA SER A 191 -15.17 19.17 13.44
C SER A 191 -16.57 19.36 12.83
N ASP A 192 -17.62 19.03 13.59
CA ASP A 192 -19.01 19.23 13.11
C ASP A 192 -19.30 20.73 12.86
N GLU A 193 -18.75 21.62 13.68
CA GLU A 193 -18.85 23.08 13.50
C GLU A 193 -18.08 23.55 12.25
N ASP A 194 -16.87 23.03 12.03
CA ASP A 194 -16.08 23.37 10.83
C ASP A 194 -16.73 22.86 9.54
N LEU A 195 -17.43 21.73 9.60
CA LEU A 195 -18.11 21.15 8.44
C LEU A 195 -19.22 22.06 7.90
N GLU A 196 -19.95 22.74 8.77
CA GLU A 196 -20.98 23.71 8.35
C GLU A 196 -20.35 24.88 7.58
N VAL A 197 -19.23 25.39 8.07
CA VAL A 197 -18.47 26.48 7.43
C VAL A 197 -17.86 26.03 6.10
N LEU A 198 -17.22 24.86 6.08
CA LEU A 198 -16.57 24.32 4.88
C LEU A 198 -17.60 24.03 3.78
N ARG A 199 -18.77 23.49 4.11
CA ARG A 199 -19.84 23.25 3.13
C ARG A 199 -20.43 24.53 2.53
N ALA A 200 -20.22 25.69 3.15
CA ALA A 200 -20.59 26.96 2.55
C ALA A 200 -19.58 27.44 1.48
N ASP A 201 -18.36 26.88 1.45
CA ASP A 201 -17.37 27.17 0.41
C ASP A 201 -17.62 26.31 -0.84
N PRO A 202 -17.94 26.90 -2.00
CA PRO A 202 -18.18 26.16 -3.23
C PRO A 202 -16.94 25.38 -3.74
N ASN A 203 -15.75 25.65 -3.22
CA ASN A 203 -14.52 24.91 -3.56
C ASN A 203 -14.31 23.66 -2.69
N PHE A 204 -15.07 23.51 -1.59
CA PHE A 204 -15.02 22.31 -0.76
C PHE A 204 -15.98 21.26 -1.33
N GLN A 205 -15.45 20.37 -2.19
CA GLN A 205 -16.23 19.34 -2.90
C GLN A 205 -15.71 17.93 -2.60
N PRO A 206 -15.90 17.40 -1.37
CA PRO A 206 -15.47 16.04 -1.03
C PRO A 206 -16.12 14.96 -1.91
N GLU A 207 -17.26 15.27 -2.54
CA GLU A 207 -18.01 14.35 -3.41
C GLU A 207 -17.30 14.03 -4.74
N VAL A 208 -16.39 14.89 -5.22
CA VAL A 208 -15.66 14.64 -6.47
C VAL A 208 -14.78 13.39 -6.36
N ALA A 209 -14.12 13.21 -5.22
CA ALA A 209 -13.34 12.00 -4.94
C ALA A 209 -14.23 10.75 -4.83
N LEU A 210 -15.49 10.90 -4.39
CA LEU A 210 -16.45 9.78 -4.32
C LEU A 210 -16.84 9.33 -5.72
N GLU A 211 -16.99 10.28 -6.66
CA GLU A 211 -17.43 9.99 -8.01
C GLU A 211 -16.41 9.19 -8.82
N GLY A 212 -15.12 9.52 -8.73
CA GLY A 212 -14.06 8.73 -9.37
C GLY A 212 -14.02 7.27 -8.89
N GLN A 213 -14.26 7.04 -7.60
CA GLN A 213 -14.33 5.68 -7.05
C GLN A 213 -15.58 4.92 -7.51
N LYS A 214 -16.72 5.59 -7.67
CA LYS A 214 -17.94 4.96 -8.22
C LYS A 214 -17.74 4.48 -9.65
N GLN A 215 -17.13 5.29 -10.51
CA GLN A 215 -16.85 4.90 -11.91
C GLN A 215 -16.00 3.63 -11.99
N ARG A 216 -15.03 3.48 -11.08
CA ARG A 216 -14.20 2.27 -10.99
C ARG A 216 -14.99 1.05 -10.52
N VAL A 217 -15.94 1.22 -9.59
CA VAL A 217 -16.87 0.14 -9.22
C VAL A 217 -17.78 -0.25 -10.39
N GLU A 218 -18.31 0.72 -11.14
CA GLU A 218 -19.13 0.46 -12.32
C GLU A 218 -18.37 -0.36 -13.37
N TRP A 219 -17.07 -0.11 -13.54
CA TRP A 219 -16.22 -0.91 -14.41
C TRP A 219 -16.08 -2.37 -13.97
N GLU A 220 -15.97 -2.61 -12.66
CA GLU A 220 -15.95 -3.98 -12.12
C GLU A 220 -17.31 -4.66 -12.22
N LEU A 221 -18.41 -3.93 -12.06
CA LEU A 221 -19.77 -4.44 -12.29
C LEU A 221 -19.99 -4.79 -13.77
N ASP A 222 -19.48 -4.00 -14.71
CA ASP A 222 -19.49 -4.36 -16.14
C ASP A 222 -18.66 -5.62 -16.40
N THR A 223 -17.50 -5.74 -15.75
CA THR A 223 -16.65 -6.94 -15.85
C THR A 223 -17.40 -8.17 -15.33
N GLU A 224 -18.10 -8.05 -14.20
CA GLU A 224 -18.95 -9.11 -13.65
C GLU A 224 -20.07 -9.49 -14.63
N ARG A 225 -20.77 -8.50 -15.22
CA ARG A 225 -21.80 -8.71 -16.24
C ARG A 225 -21.26 -9.52 -17.42
N VAL A 226 -20.12 -9.11 -17.99
CA VAL A 226 -19.47 -9.82 -19.10
C VAL A 226 -19.12 -11.26 -18.71
N LEU A 227 -18.60 -11.47 -17.50
CA LEU A 227 -18.26 -12.79 -17.00
C LEU A 227 -19.50 -13.66 -16.75
N ASN A 228 -20.64 -13.07 -16.38
CA ASN A 228 -21.92 -13.75 -16.17
C ASN A 228 -22.57 -14.14 -17.51
N GLU A 229 -22.47 -13.28 -18.52
CA GLU A 229 -22.89 -13.58 -19.90
C GLU A 229 -22.02 -14.66 -20.55
N HIS A 230 -20.73 -14.72 -20.17
CA HIS A 230 -19.78 -15.70 -20.68
C HIS A 230 -19.05 -16.47 -19.57
N PRO A 231 -19.72 -17.36 -18.81
CA PRO A 231 -19.12 -18.04 -17.65
C PRO A 231 -17.88 -18.89 -17.95
N LYS A 232 -17.66 -19.25 -19.23
CA LYS A 232 -16.44 -19.95 -19.68
C LYS A 232 -15.16 -19.16 -19.39
N TRP A 233 -15.22 -17.83 -19.37
CA TRP A 233 -14.04 -16.99 -19.12
C TRP A 233 -13.54 -17.07 -17.68
N ARG A 234 -14.40 -17.46 -16.72
CA ARG A 234 -13.98 -17.77 -15.35
C ARG A 234 -13.14 -19.05 -15.26
N ARG A 235 -13.15 -19.89 -16.31
CA ARG A 235 -12.40 -21.15 -16.36
C ARG A 235 -11.08 -20.93 -17.11
N GLY A 236 -9.97 -20.92 -16.37
CA GLY A 236 -8.61 -20.96 -16.92
C GLY A 236 -8.01 -19.61 -17.30
N ARG A 237 -8.75 -18.71 -17.96
CA ARG A 237 -8.22 -17.43 -18.51
C ARG A 237 -8.72 -16.17 -17.80
N LEU A 238 -9.27 -16.32 -16.59
CA LEU A 238 -9.83 -15.19 -15.85
C LEU A 238 -8.78 -14.10 -15.61
N ARG A 239 -7.56 -14.49 -15.19
CA ARG A 239 -6.47 -13.54 -14.94
C ARG A 239 -6.13 -12.73 -16.19
N ASP A 240 -6.08 -13.35 -17.37
CA ASP A 240 -5.77 -12.65 -18.62
C ASP A 240 -6.82 -11.59 -18.93
N LEU A 241 -8.10 -11.91 -18.75
CA LEU A 241 -9.20 -10.97 -18.95
C LEU A 241 -9.12 -9.82 -17.95
N ILE A 242 -8.96 -10.11 -16.66
CA ILE A 242 -8.86 -9.08 -15.62
C ILE A 242 -7.62 -8.23 -15.85
N GLY A 243 -6.48 -8.83 -16.20
CA GLY A 243 -5.26 -8.11 -16.53
C GLY A 243 -5.43 -7.17 -17.71
N ALA A 244 -5.99 -7.64 -18.82
CA ALA A 244 -6.27 -6.78 -19.97
C ALA A 244 -7.20 -5.61 -19.59
N ARG A 245 -8.25 -5.87 -18.80
CA ARG A 245 -9.17 -4.82 -18.36
C ARG A 245 -8.55 -3.84 -17.37
N GLU A 246 -7.67 -4.29 -16.48
CA GLU A 246 -6.91 -3.43 -15.58
C GLU A 246 -6.03 -2.46 -16.37
N ILE A 247 -5.23 -2.98 -17.31
CA ILE A 247 -4.33 -2.13 -18.12
C ILE A 247 -5.13 -1.12 -18.94
N VAL A 248 -6.20 -1.58 -19.61
CA VAL A 248 -7.01 -0.71 -20.48
C VAL A 248 -7.70 0.40 -19.69
N HIS A 249 -8.29 0.07 -18.55
CA HIS A 249 -9.09 1.02 -17.79
C HIS A 249 -8.24 1.96 -16.94
N GLU A 250 -7.25 1.42 -16.25
CA GLU A 250 -6.50 2.19 -15.25
C GLU A 250 -5.32 2.90 -15.90
N TRP A 251 -4.67 2.29 -16.91
CA TRP A 251 -3.31 2.68 -17.31
C TRP A 251 -3.15 3.12 -18.76
N MET A 252 -4.13 2.90 -19.64
CA MET A 252 -3.99 3.26 -21.05
C MET A 252 -3.79 4.76 -21.27
N ASP A 253 -4.49 5.60 -20.49
CA ASP A 253 -4.33 7.06 -20.57
C ASP A 253 -2.94 7.50 -20.10
N MET A 254 -2.44 6.89 -19.03
CA MET A 254 -1.08 7.13 -18.53
C MET A 254 -0.03 6.72 -19.56
N TYR A 255 -0.15 5.51 -20.12
CA TYR A 255 0.72 5.01 -21.17
C TYR A 255 0.75 5.96 -22.38
N THR A 256 -0.42 6.40 -22.84
CA THR A 256 -0.55 7.33 -23.96
C THR A 256 0.10 8.68 -23.66
N ARG A 257 -0.16 9.24 -22.47
CA ARG A 257 0.43 10.49 -22.01
C ARG A 257 1.94 10.42 -21.98
N MET A 258 2.52 9.36 -21.40
CA MET A 258 3.97 9.19 -21.30
C MET A 258 4.63 9.12 -22.68
N ARG A 259 4.03 8.43 -23.66
CA ARG A 259 4.51 8.43 -25.04
C ARG A 259 4.52 9.83 -25.67
N ILE A 260 3.44 10.59 -25.47
CA ILE A 260 3.33 11.97 -25.95
C ILE A 260 4.40 12.86 -25.31
N ASP A 261 4.59 12.74 -23.99
CA ASP A 261 5.54 13.55 -23.24
C ASP A 261 6.99 13.25 -23.67
N ARG A 262 7.33 11.99 -23.93
CA ARG A 262 8.62 11.61 -24.52
C ARG A 262 8.86 12.29 -25.87
N ARG A 263 7.87 12.24 -26.77
CA ARG A 263 7.95 12.88 -28.09
C ARG A 263 8.13 14.40 -27.97
N LYS A 264 7.38 15.04 -27.06
CA LYS A 264 7.52 16.48 -26.78
C LYS A 264 8.89 16.83 -26.19
N GLY A 265 9.45 15.94 -25.38
CA GLY A 265 10.79 16.06 -24.81
C GLY A 265 11.93 15.78 -25.79
N GLY A 266 11.64 15.48 -27.07
CA GLY A 266 12.66 15.13 -28.07
C GLY A 266 13.32 13.76 -27.85
N MET A 267 12.74 12.91 -26.99
CA MET A 267 13.20 11.55 -26.78
C MET A 267 12.64 10.61 -27.87
N PRO A 268 13.29 9.46 -28.15
CA PRO A 268 12.76 8.48 -29.09
C PRO A 268 11.37 7.98 -28.65
N ASP A 269 10.51 7.72 -29.64
CA ASP A 269 9.18 7.16 -29.40
C ASP A 269 9.29 5.76 -28.78
N PHE A 270 8.33 5.44 -27.93
CA PHE A 270 8.26 4.12 -27.29
C PHE A 270 7.26 3.25 -28.07
N GLU A 271 7.80 2.42 -28.95
CA GLU A 271 7.05 1.49 -29.80
C GLU A 271 7.62 0.07 -29.69
N PRO A 272 7.49 -0.59 -28.51
CA PRO A 272 7.97 -1.95 -28.31
C PRO A 272 7.17 -2.96 -29.15
N ALA A 273 7.74 -4.14 -29.38
CA ALA A 273 6.97 -5.25 -29.94
C ALA A 273 5.87 -5.70 -28.96
N ASP A 274 4.78 -6.29 -29.47
CA ASP A 274 3.63 -6.74 -28.66
C ASP A 274 4.02 -7.67 -27.49
N ASP A 275 5.00 -8.54 -27.70
CA ASP A 275 5.48 -9.46 -26.68
C ASP A 275 6.30 -8.74 -25.59
N GLU A 276 7.10 -7.74 -25.97
CA GLU A 276 7.85 -6.90 -25.02
C GLU A 276 6.89 -6.03 -24.19
N LEU A 277 5.89 -5.42 -24.83
CA LEU A 277 4.85 -4.64 -24.15
C LEU A 277 4.09 -5.52 -23.16
N ARG A 278 3.71 -6.74 -23.56
CA ARG A 278 3.01 -7.68 -22.67
C ARG A 278 3.89 -8.12 -21.51
N SER A 279 5.16 -8.42 -21.77
CA SER A 279 6.13 -8.78 -20.73
C SER A 279 6.29 -7.65 -19.72
N PHE A 280 6.44 -6.41 -20.20
CA PHE A 280 6.54 -5.22 -19.36
C PHE A 280 5.27 -4.98 -18.51
N MET A 281 4.08 -5.03 -19.09
CA MET A 281 2.84 -4.90 -18.31
C MET A 281 2.71 -6.04 -17.28
N GLY A 282 3.24 -7.22 -17.62
CA GLY A 282 3.36 -8.40 -16.75
C GLY A 282 4.36 -8.25 -15.61
N SER A 283 5.29 -7.30 -15.68
CA SER A 283 6.38 -7.14 -14.73
C SER A 283 6.16 -6.05 -13.67
N MET A 284 5.12 -5.22 -13.83
CA MET A 284 4.76 -4.13 -12.92
C MET A 284 4.19 -4.64 -11.58
N PRO A 285 4.95 -4.63 -10.46
CA PRO A 285 4.59 -5.38 -9.26
C PRO A 285 3.28 -4.92 -8.64
N HIS A 286 3.01 -3.61 -8.49
CA HIS A 286 1.75 -3.17 -7.88
C HIS A 286 0.54 -3.56 -8.75
N THR A 287 0.66 -3.42 -10.08
CA THR A 287 -0.40 -3.80 -11.02
C THR A 287 -0.66 -5.30 -10.98
N GLN A 288 0.39 -6.12 -10.89
CA GLN A 288 0.22 -7.57 -10.75
C GLN A 288 -0.49 -7.96 -9.44
N VAL A 289 -0.30 -7.22 -8.34
CA VAL A 289 -1.06 -7.40 -7.10
C VAL A 289 -2.53 -7.07 -7.32
N ALA A 290 -2.85 -5.90 -7.90
CA ALA A 290 -4.23 -5.48 -8.16
C ALA A 290 -4.98 -6.51 -9.04
N ILE A 291 -4.36 -6.93 -10.15
CA ILE A 291 -4.90 -7.97 -11.05
C ILE A 291 -5.17 -9.27 -10.29
N SER A 292 -4.25 -9.68 -9.41
CA SER A 292 -4.40 -10.92 -8.63
C SER A 292 -5.58 -10.85 -7.67
N VAL A 293 -5.72 -9.74 -6.93
CA VAL A 293 -6.81 -9.56 -5.98
C VAL A 293 -8.16 -9.50 -6.72
N LYS A 294 -8.26 -8.67 -7.77
CA LYS A 294 -9.45 -8.58 -8.62
C LYS A 294 -9.83 -9.93 -9.26
N THR A 295 -8.84 -10.69 -9.74
CA THR A 295 -9.06 -12.04 -10.28
C THR A 295 -9.68 -12.97 -9.24
N ARG A 296 -9.29 -12.86 -7.97
CA ARG A 296 -9.86 -13.68 -6.89
C ARG A 296 -11.30 -13.29 -6.58
N TYR A 297 -11.60 -12.00 -6.58
CA TYR A 297 -12.94 -11.50 -6.32
C TYR A 297 -13.89 -11.90 -7.46
N HIS A 298 -13.50 -11.68 -8.72
CA HIS A 298 -14.28 -12.08 -9.90
C HIS A 298 -14.45 -13.60 -10.08
N LYS A 299 -13.58 -14.40 -9.45
CA LYS A 299 -13.72 -15.86 -9.44
C LYS A 299 -14.96 -16.31 -8.67
N ASN A 300 -15.38 -15.55 -7.66
CA ASN A 300 -16.62 -15.80 -6.93
C ASN A 300 -17.77 -14.99 -7.57
N PRO A 301 -18.70 -15.62 -8.31
CA PRO A 301 -19.81 -14.90 -8.94
C PRO A 301 -20.85 -14.35 -7.95
N LEU A 302 -20.68 -14.60 -6.63
CA LEU A 302 -21.52 -14.03 -5.58
C LEU A 302 -20.84 -12.85 -4.84
N HIS A 303 -19.61 -12.50 -5.21
CA HIS A 303 -18.94 -11.33 -4.65
C HIS A 303 -19.65 -10.06 -5.13
N LYS A 304 -19.95 -9.15 -4.19
CA LYS A 304 -20.59 -7.86 -4.50
C LYS A 304 -19.54 -6.78 -4.44
N TRP A 305 -19.26 -6.18 -5.58
CA TRP A 305 -18.31 -5.07 -5.68
C TRP A 305 -18.83 -3.82 -4.98
N THR A 306 -17.96 -3.20 -4.20
CA THR A 306 -18.21 -1.96 -3.48
C THR A 306 -17.05 -0.98 -3.67
N VAL A 307 -17.28 0.29 -3.33
CA VAL A 307 -16.20 1.30 -3.31
C VAL A 307 -15.07 0.90 -2.35
N ASN A 308 -15.40 0.22 -1.25
CA ASN A 308 -14.37 -0.22 -0.31
C ASN A 308 -13.46 -1.28 -0.92
N ASP A 309 -13.99 -2.20 -1.75
CA ASP A 309 -13.14 -3.17 -2.45
C ASP A 309 -12.08 -2.48 -3.32
N ILE A 310 -12.44 -1.39 -4.02
CA ILE A 310 -11.50 -0.63 -4.86
C ILE A 310 -10.43 0.04 -4.00
N VAL A 311 -10.84 0.71 -2.91
CA VAL A 311 -9.93 1.38 -1.97
C VAL A 311 -8.96 0.37 -1.36
N ASP A 312 -9.46 -0.77 -0.88
CA ASP A 312 -8.64 -1.83 -0.29
C ASP A 312 -7.64 -2.37 -1.32
N ILE A 313 -8.07 -2.55 -2.57
CA ILE A 313 -7.21 -3.00 -3.67
C ILE A 313 -6.12 -1.97 -3.98
N ASP A 314 -6.43 -0.68 -3.98
CA ASP A 314 -5.45 0.38 -4.24
C ASP A 314 -4.38 0.40 -3.16
N ALA A 315 -4.80 0.46 -1.90
CA ALA A 315 -3.91 0.40 -0.74
C ALA A 315 -3.01 -0.83 -0.77
N ILE A 316 -3.62 -2.02 -0.90
CA ILE A 316 -2.88 -3.27 -0.80
C ILE A 316 -1.97 -3.50 -2.01
N SER A 317 -2.31 -2.97 -3.18
CA SER A 317 -1.49 -3.15 -4.38
C SER A 317 -0.10 -2.54 -4.20
N VAL A 318 -0.03 -1.33 -3.65
CA VAL A 318 1.22 -0.64 -3.32
C VAL A 318 1.85 -1.27 -2.09
N ALA A 319 1.11 -1.41 -0.99
CA ALA A 319 1.65 -1.90 0.27
C ALA A 319 2.24 -3.32 0.12
N TYR A 320 1.56 -4.22 -0.57
CA TYR A 320 2.06 -5.58 -0.76
C TYR A 320 3.32 -5.60 -1.61
N ALA A 321 3.41 -4.77 -2.65
CA ALA A 321 4.60 -4.69 -3.51
C ALA A 321 5.80 -4.08 -2.75
N TYR A 322 5.59 -2.99 -2.01
CA TYR A 322 6.69 -2.15 -1.53
C TYR A 322 7.03 -2.29 -0.02
N CYS A 323 6.23 -3.04 0.75
CA CYS A 323 6.48 -3.29 2.18
C CYS A 323 7.03 -4.70 2.46
N GLU A 324 7.66 -4.88 3.63
CA GLU A 324 8.11 -6.18 4.11
C GLU A 324 6.96 -7.00 4.69
N ALA A 325 6.00 -6.32 5.32
CA ALA A 325 4.82 -6.94 5.89
C ALA A 325 3.57 -6.09 5.61
N VAL A 326 2.45 -6.77 5.39
CA VAL A 326 1.13 -6.14 5.34
C VAL A 326 0.15 -6.96 6.16
N PHE A 327 -0.66 -6.31 6.99
CA PHE A 327 -1.71 -6.96 7.76
C PHE A 327 -3.09 -6.46 7.34
N PRO A 328 -3.66 -7.06 6.26
CA PRO A 328 -4.94 -6.68 5.71
C PRO A 328 -6.08 -7.46 6.37
N ASP A 329 -7.31 -7.14 5.98
CA ASP A 329 -8.48 -7.92 6.35
C ASP A 329 -8.42 -9.38 5.81
N LYS A 330 -9.36 -10.21 6.28
CA LYS A 330 -9.41 -11.64 5.96
C LYS A 330 -9.61 -11.93 4.47
N ALA A 331 -10.44 -11.16 3.78
CA ALA A 331 -10.77 -11.35 2.36
C ALA A 331 -9.57 -11.02 1.47
N VAL A 332 -8.97 -9.83 1.65
CA VAL A 332 -7.77 -9.42 0.93
C VAL A 332 -6.60 -10.37 1.23
N ARG A 333 -6.40 -10.75 2.50
CA ARG A 333 -5.39 -11.75 2.87
C ARG A 333 -5.58 -13.05 2.09
N ALA A 334 -6.80 -13.57 2.02
CA ALA A 334 -7.08 -14.82 1.31
C ALA A 334 -6.81 -14.67 -0.20
N ALA A 335 -7.12 -13.52 -0.79
CA ALA A 335 -6.82 -13.23 -2.18
C ALA A 335 -5.30 -13.21 -2.45
N LEU A 336 -4.52 -12.52 -1.61
CA LEU A 336 -3.06 -12.47 -1.72
C LEU A 336 -2.42 -13.86 -1.55
N GLN A 337 -2.75 -14.56 -0.46
CA GLN A 337 -2.12 -15.85 -0.11
C GLN A 337 -2.46 -16.97 -1.10
N SER A 338 -3.61 -16.89 -1.76
CA SER A 338 -4.01 -17.87 -2.76
C SER A 338 -3.40 -17.61 -4.15
N SER A 339 -2.79 -16.45 -4.37
CA SER A 339 -2.17 -16.03 -5.63
C SER A 339 -0.67 -16.37 -5.59
N LYS A 340 -0.30 -17.50 -6.20
CA LYS A 340 1.06 -18.06 -6.13
C LYS A 340 2.08 -17.22 -6.88
N GLU A 341 1.64 -16.54 -7.93
CA GLU A 341 2.42 -15.59 -8.72
C GLU A 341 3.01 -14.47 -7.85
N LEU A 342 2.27 -14.00 -6.84
CA LEU A 342 2.71 -12.93 -5.94
C LEU A 342 3.78 -13.34 -4.92
N ARG A 343 4.23 -14.61 -4.93
CA ARG A 343 5.22 -15.10 -3.97
C ARG A 343 6.62 -14.51 -4.21
N THR A 344 6.93 -14.12 -5.45
CA THR A 344 8.23 -13.53 -5.83
C THR A 344 8.48 -12.18 -5.15
N ILE A 345 7.43 -11.44 -4.81
CA ILE A 345 7.49 -10.18 -4.03
C ILE A 345 7.95 -10.45 -2.59
N GLY A 346 7.58 -11.60 -2.02
CA GLY A 346 8.08 -12.08 -0.73
C GLY A 346 7.47 -11.46 0.52
N THR A 347 6.47 -10.58 0.40
CA THR A 347 5.82 -9.87 1.51
C THR A 347 5.19 -10.80 2.53
N PHE A 348 5.43 -10.53 3.81
CA PHE A 348 4.83 -11.26 4.92
C PHE A 348 3.38 -10.82 5.14
N VAL A 349 2.44 -11.77 5.15
CA VAL A 349 1.01 -11.50 5.37
C VAL A 349 0.49 -12.37 6.52
N PRO A 350 0.62 -11.90 7.77
CA PRO A 350 0.22 -12.66 8.95
C PRO A 350 -1.27 -12.97 8.92
N ARG A 351 -1.67 -14.10 9.51
CA ARG A 351 -3.09 -14.48 9.66
C ARG A 351 -3.75 -13.83 10.86
N ARG A 352 -2.97 -13.64 11.91
CA ARG A 352 -3.45 -13.23 13.23
C ARG A 352 -2.51 -12.18 13.82
N PRO A 353 -2.99 -11.31 14.71
CA PRO A 353 -2.17 -10.26 15.30
C PRO A 353 -0.94 -10.80 16.05
N GLU A 354 -1.01 -12.00 16.62
CA GLU A 354 0.11 -12.65 17.31
C GLU A 354 1.25 -12.97 16.33
N GLU A 355 0.93 -13.39 15.11
CA GLU A 355 1.96 -13.70 14.09
C GLU A 355 2.69 -12.43 13.64
N LEU A 356 2.00 -11.29 13.59
CA LEU A 356 2.65 -10.01 13.33
C LEU A 356 3.47 -9.53 14.53
N THR A 357 2.95 -9.74 15.74
CA THR A 357 3.63 -9.42 17.01
C THR A 357 4.97 -10.16 17.09
N ASP A 358 4.95 -11.48 16.90
CA ASP A 358 6.14 -12.32 16.90
C ASP A 358 7.14 -11.89 15.82
N TRP A 359 6.63 -11.57 14.62
CA TRP A 359 7.48 -11.09 13.53
C TRP A 359 8.15 -9.75 13.89
N LEU A 360 7.38 -8.78 14.41
CA LEU A 360 7.89 -7.49 14.84
C LEU A 360 8.94 -7.64 15.94
N ASP A 361 8.70 -8.48 16.95
CA ASP A 361 9.65 -8.70 18.05
C ASP A 361 10.91 -9.44 17.60
N SER A 362 10.84 -10.21 16.50
CA SER A 362 12.00 -10.88 15.90
C SER A 362 12.87 -9.97 15.02
N LEU A 363 12.39 -8.77 14.65
CA LEU A 363 13.16 -7.88 13.79
C LEU A 363 14.45 -7.41 14.50
N PRO A 364 15.61 -7.45 13.84
CA PRO A 364 16.84 -6.94 14.40
C PRO A 364 16.86 -5.40 14.39
N THR A 365 17.73 -4.82 15.22
CA THR A 365 18.11 -3.40 15.05
C THR A 365 18.78 -3.20 13.69
N VAL A 366 18.35 -2.16 12.98
CA VAL A 366 18.90 -1.82 11.65
C VAL A 366 19.97 -0.76 11.81
N VAL A 367 21.16 -1.00 11.25
CA VAL A 367 22.23 0.02 11.20
C VAL A 367 21.83 1.11 10.20
N ALA A 368 21.84 2.37 10.64
CA ALA A 368 21.40 3.52 9.86
C ALA A 368 19.99 3.29 9.24
N PRO A 369 18.94 3.16 10.08
CA PRO A 369 17.60 2.75 9.64
C PRO A 369 16.97 3.72 8.62
N HIS A 370 17.33 5.00 8.73
CA HIS A 370 16.85 6.09 7.86
C HIS A 370 17.71 6.29 6.60
N LEU A 371 18.80 5.55 6.44
CA LEU A 371 19.60 5.63 5.21
C LEU A 371 18.73 5.21 4.03
N LEU A 372 18.66 6.09 3.03
CA LEU A 372 17.89 5.84 1.81
C LEU A 372 18.66 4.88 0.91
N VAL A 373 17.98 3.82 0.47
CA VAL A 373 18.50 2.80 -0.44
C VAL A 373 17.51 2.57 -1.59
N PRO A 374 17.97 2.15 -2.78
CA PRO A 374 17.07 1.77 -3.86
C PRO A 374 16.16 0.60 -3.46
N HIS A 375 14.92 0.63 -3.94
CA HIS A 375 14.01 -0.52 -3.87
C HIS A 375 14.20 -1.43 -5.12
N PRO A 376 14.05 -2.77 -5.00
CA PRO A 376 13.80 -3.54 -3.78
C PRO A 376 15.06 -3.72 -2.94
N ILE A 377 14.88 -3.89 -1.63
CA ILE A 377 15.99 -4.33 -0.77
C ILE A 377 16.24 -5.82 -1.06
N PRO A 378 17.48 -6.23 -1.41
CA PRO A 378 17.81 -7.63 -1.59
C PRO A 378 17.47 -8.42 -0.32
N ARG A 379 16.49 -9.32 -0.40
CA ARG A 379 16.10 -10.15 0.74
C ARG A 379 17.05 -11.36 0.81
N PRO A 380 17.59 -11.71 2.00
CA PRO A 380 18.28 -12.99 2.14
C PRO A 380 17.30 -14.11 1.79
N ALA A 381 17.76 -15.12 1.03
CA ALA A 381 16.94 -16.26 0.67
C ALA A 381 16.33 -16.87 1.94
N ARG A 382 15.00 -17.06 1.98
CA ARG A 382 14.33 -17.66 3.13
C ARG A 382 14.95 -19.03 3.40
N VAL A 383 15.57 -19.19 4.57
CA VAL A 383 15.84 -20.52 5.13
C VAL A 383 14.48 -21.09 5.51
N ASP A 384 14.04 -22.15 4.82
CA ASP A 384 12.83 -22.89 5.16
C ASP A 384 12.98 -23.46 6.59
N THR A 385 12.43 -22.75 7.58
CA THR A 385 12.39 -23.20 8.98
C THR A 385 11.34 -24.29 9.23
N ALA A 386 10.76 -24.86 8.16
CA ALA A 386 9.82 -25.97 8.23
C ALA A 386 10.51 -27.35 8.21
N ARG A 387 11.53 -27.56 9.06
CA ARG A 387 11.93 -28.91 9.51
C ARG A 387 12.37 -28.86 10.96
N ARG A 388 11.41 -28.95 11.89
CA ARG A 388 11.73 -29.41 13.25
C ARG A 388 12.15 -30.89 13.16
N PRO A 389 13.31 -31.29 13.69
CA PRO A 389 13.65 -32.71 13.80
C PRO A 389 12.68 -33.36 14.78
N SER A 390 11.94 -34.37 14.30
CA SER A 390 11.22 -35.30 15.16
C SER A 390 12.24 -36.09 15.98
N HIS A 391 12.50 -35.66 17.22
CA HIS A 391 13.19 -36.50 18.20
C HIS A 391 12.29 -37.68 18.55
N LEU A 392 12.56 -38.83 17.94
CA LEU A 392 12.14 -40.15 18.41
C LEU A 392 12.86 -40.42 19.74
N LEU A 393 12.15 -40.18 20.84
CA LEU A 393 12.46 -40.79 22.13
C LEU A 393 11.97 -42.24 22.08
N SER A 394 12.84 -43.17 21.72
CA SER A 394 12.67 -44.58 22.04
C SER A 394 13.11 -44.80 23.49
N GLN A 395 12.17 -44.90 24.43
CA GLN A 395 12.43 -45.52 25.73
C GLN A 395 12.15 -47.03 25.63
N PRO A 396 12.97 -47.89 26.26
CA PRO A 396 12.80 -49.33 26.22
C PRO A 396 11.72 -49.81 27.19
N ASN A 397 10.88 -50.72 26.69
CA ASN A 397 9.81 -51.38 27.42
C ASN A 397 10.38 -52.29 28.53
N ALA A 398 10.08 -51.98 29.79
CA ALA A 398 10.36 -52.85 30.93
C ALA A 398 9.05 -53.23 31.66
N ALA A 399 8.70 -54.50 31.49
CA ALA A 399 8.02 -55.42 32.41
C ALA A 399 6.55 -55.20 32.85
N ARG A 400 5.84 -56.36 32.79
CA ARG A 400 4.62 -56.84 33.50
C ARG A 400 3.42 -57.04 32.55
N ASP A 401 2.74 -58.19 32.48
CA ASP A 401 2.52 -59.27 33.44
C ASP A 401 2.20 -60.62 32.77
N GLY A 402 2.67 -61.71 33.39
CA GLY A 402 1.83 -62.77 33.97
C GLY A 402 0.85 -63.63 33.13
N ARG A 403 1.13 -64.94 33.17
CA ARG A 403 0.24 -66.13 33.16
C ARG A 403 -0.24 -66.73 31.83
N ALA A 404 0.34 -67.89 31.48
CA ALA A 404 -0.34 -69.20 31.47
C ALA A 404 0.68 -70.32 31.19
N GLY A 405 0.65 -71.41 31.97
CA GLY A 405 1.48 -72.61 31.78
C GLY A 405 2.26 -72.99 33.02
#